data_AF-A0A4Q5I0M3-F1
#
_entry.id   AF-A0A4Q5I0M3-F1
#
_cell.length_a   1.000
_cell.length_b   1.000
_cell.length_c   1.000
_cell.angle_alpha   90.00
_cell.angle_beta   90.00
_cell.angle_gamma   90.00
#
_symmetry.space_group_name_H-M   'P 1'
#
loop_
_entity.id
_entity.type
_entity.pdbx_description
1 polymer ?
#
loop_
_entity_poly.entity_id
_entity_poly.type
_entity_poly.pdbx_seq_one_letter_code
_entity_poly.pdbx_strand_id
1 'polypeptide(L)'
;MAETKNVTLRLPLDLAEWLTSNGESVNQAVISCAETMRRIRSVSTGELKGVFTENEWKFFADSLNGTVVNELFRCNVSALVAHCEDAERYDGAASKWGVDIVVLCEKIKSLKGANIDALYTRVESFWANLDNIDEWAKF
;
A
#
# COMPACT_ATOMS: atom_id res chain seq x y z
N MET A 1 -2.84 2.78 32.06
CA MET A 1 -1.63 3.02 31.24
C MET A 1 -1.61 1.97 30.15
N ALA A 2 -1.33 2.34 28.90
CA ALA A 2 -1.17 1.36 27.83
C ALA A 2 0.05 0.46 28.15
N GLU A 3 -0.07 -0.84 27.85
CA GLU A 3 1.01 -1.80 28.06
C GLU A 3 2.17 -1.49 27.09
N THR A 4 3.39 -1.37 27.60
CA THR A 4 4.58 -1.00 26.80
C THR A 4 5.57 -2.16 26.71
N LYS A 5 6.14 -2.39 25.53
CA LYS A 5 7.22 -3.37 25.31
C LYS A 5 8.52 -2.65 24.95
N ASN A 6 9.60 -2.94 25.67
CA ASN A 6 10.93 -2.39 25.37
C ASN A 6 11.47 -2.99 24.07
N VAL A 7 12.07 -2.13 23.23
CA VAL A 7 12.67 -2.51 21.95
C VAL A 7 14.03 -1.84 21.80
N THR A 8 15.03 -2.56 21.29
CA THR A 8 16.36 -2.03 20.98
C THR A 8 16.54 -2.00 19.47
N LEU A 9 16.79 -0.81 18.91
CA LEU A 9 16.95 -0.60 17.46
C LEU A 9 18.34 -0.03 17.16
N ARG A 10 18.94 -0.44 16.04
CA ARG A 10 20.11 0.21 15.46
C ARG A 10 19.66 0.97 14.22
N LEU A 11 19.87 2.28 14.21
CA LEU A 11 19.51 3.15 13.10
C LEU A 11 20.77 3.59 12.36
N PRO A 12 20.72 3.72 11.03
CA PRO A 12 21.70 4.49 10.28
C PRO A 12 21.86 5.90 10.87
N LEU A 13 23.09 6.43 10.85
CA LEU A 13 23.42 7.70 11.51
C LEU A 13 22.59 8.86 10.94
N ASP A 14 22.51 8.93 9.61
CA ASP A 14 21.73 9.91 8.86
C ASP A 14 20.24 9.87 9.23
N LEU A 15 19.66 8.67 9.37
CA LEU A 15 18.27 8.51 9.79
C LEU A 15 18.06 8.95 11.25
N ALA A 16 19.00 8.64 12.15
CA ALA A 16 18.92 9.06 13.54
C ALA A 16 19.05 10.59 13.68
N GLU A 17 19.93 11.22 12.91
CA GLU A 17 20.09 12.67 12.85
C GLU A 17 18.82 13.35 12.29
N TRP A 18 18.24 12.79 11.21
CA TRP A 18 16.99 13.31 10.65
C TRP A 18 15.84 13.24 11.67
N LEU A 19 15.66 12.10 12.34
CA LEU A 19 14.62 11.91 13.37
C LEU A 19 14.74 12.88 14.54
N THR A 20 15.97 13.24 14.91
CA THR A 20 16.25 14.09 16.08
C THR A 20 16.52 15.55 15.72
N SER A 21 16.37 15.92 14.44
CA SER A 21 16.63 17.28 13.94
C SER A 21 15.81 18.38 14.64
N ASN A 22 14.63 18.03 15.16
CA ASN A 22 13.74 18.93 15.90
C ASN A 22 13.99 18.92 17.43
N GLY A 23 15.06 18.28 17.90
CA GLY A 23 15.42 18.18 19.32
C GLY A 23 14.64 17.12 20.11
N GLU A 24 13.82 16.30 19.45
CA GLU A 24 13.10 15.19 20.08
C GLU A 24 14.06 14.03 20.44
N SER A 25 13.72 13.28 21.49
CA SER A 25 14.41 12.01 21.74
C SER A 25 14.09 11.00 20.62
N VAL A 26 15.05 10.14 20.26
CA VAL A 26 14.87 9.10 19.23
C VAL A 26 13.61 8.25 19.48
N ASN A 27 13.33 7.91 20.73
CA ASN A 27 12.14 7.12 21.08
C ASN A 27 10.84 7.85 20.71
N GLN A 28 10.72 9.13 21.05
CA GLN A 28 9.52 9.93 20.74
C GLN A 28 9.39 10.17 19.24
N ALA A 29 10.49 10.48 18.56
CA ALA A 29 10.49 10.68 17.11
C ALA A 29 10.01 9.41 16.37
N VAL A 30 10.52 8.23 16.77
CA VAL A 30 10.09 6.95 16.19
C VAL A 30 8.60 6.67 16.45
N ILE A 31 8.12 6.91 17.67
CA ILE A 31 6.69 6.73 18.01
C ILE A 31 5.83 7.67 17.16
N SER A 32 6.17 8.96 17.11
CA SER A 32 5.44 9.98 16.37
C SER A 32 5.39 9.69 14.86
N CYS A 33 6.52 9.31 14.26
CA CYS A 33 6.57 8.89 12.86
C CYS A 33 5.70 7.66 12.61
N ALA A 34 5.75 6.65 13.48
CA ALA A 34 4.94 5.44 13.35
C ALA A 34 3.44 5.73 13.46
N GLU A 35 3.03 6.57 14.41
CA GLU A 35 1.64 6.99 14.59
C GLU A 35 1.13 7.83 13.40
N THR A 36 1.96 8.75 12.92
CA THR A 36 1.66 9.57 11.73
C THR A 36 1.49 8.69 10.50
N MET A 37 2.41 7.75 10.25
CA MET A 37 2.33 6.77 9.16
C MET A 37 1.06 5.91 9.27
N ARG A 38 0.74 5.42 10.47
CA ARG A 38 -0.49 4.65 10.72
C ARG A 38 -1.73 5.48 10.41
N ARG A 39 -1.73 6.77 10.77
CA ARG A 39 -2.86 7.68 10.49
C ARG A 39 -3.01 7.94 8.99
N ILE A 40 -1.92 8.28 8.30
CA ILE A 40 -1.92 8.48 6.84
C ILE A 40 -2.48 7.24 6.16
N ARG A 41 -1.95 6.05 6.48
CA ARG A 41 -2.42 4.80 5.90
C ARG A 41 -3.90 4.55 6.18
N SER A 42 -4.36 4.75 7.42
CA SER A 42 -5.77 4.58 7.77
C SER A 42 -6.69 5.51 6.97
N VAL A 43 -6.30 6.77 6.77
CA VAL A 43 -7.07 7.75 6.00
C VAL A 43 -7.05 7.38 4.52
N SER A 44 -5.87 7.14 3.94
CA SER A 44 -5.72 6.82 2.52
C SER A 44 -6.34 5.48 2.14
N THR A 45 -6.35 4.47 3.02
CA THR A 45 -7.14 3.24 2.82
C THR A 45 -8.63 3.56 2.82
N GLY A 46 -9.11 4.44 3.71
CA GLY A 46 -10.50 4.89 3.72
C GLY A 46 -10.93 5.59 2.44
N GLU A 47 -10.03 6.40 1.85
CA GLU A 47 -10.25 7.10 0.57
C GLU A 47 -10.40 6.15 -0.63
N LEU A 48 -9.89 4.91 -0.53
CA LEU A 48 -10.00 3.90 -1.59
C LEU A 48 -11.35 3.17 -1.59
N LYS A 49 -12.16 3.33 -0.54
CA LYS A 49 -13.47 2.63 -0.43
C LYS A 49 -14.40 3.09 -1.54
N GLY A 50 -14.97 2.12 -2.27
CA GLY A 50 -15.87 2.39 -3.39
C GLY A 50 -15.21 3.02 -4.64
N VAL A 51 -13.89 3.25 -4.63
CA VAL A 51 -13.16 3.70 -5.84
C VAL A 51 -13.00 2.55 -6.83
N PHE A 52 -12.66 1.38 -6.31
CA PHE A 52 -12.47 0.16 -7.08
C PHE A 52 -13.63 -0.82 -6.84
N THR A 53 -14.03 -1.49 -7.90
CA THR A 53 -14.99 -2.58 -7.88
C THR A 53 -14.37 -3.84 -7.28
N GLU A 54 -15.21 -4.81 -6.92
CA GLU A 54 -14.74 -6.10 -6.40
C GLU A 54 -13.80 -6.81 -7.38
N ASN A 55 -14.11 -6.78 -8.68
CA ASN A 55 -13.27 -7.42 -9.70
C ASN A 55 -11.91 -6.72 -9.86
N GLU A 56 -11.87 -5.39 -9.75
CA GLU A 56 -10.61 -4.64 -9.73
C GLU A 56 -9.76 -4.99 -8.51
N TRP A 57 -10.38 -5.17 -7.33
CA TRP A 57 -9.66 -5.66 -6.16
C TRP A 57 -9.12 -7.09 -6.35
N LYS A 58 -9.93 -8.00 -6.92
CA LYS A 58 -9.49 -9.37 -7.23
C LYS A 58 -8.33 -9.36 -8.23
N PHE A 59 -8.39 -8.51 -9.24
CA PHE A 59 -7.29 -8.27 -10.18
C PHE A 59 -6.03 -7.79 -9.46
N PHE A 60 -6.12 -6.83 -8.53
CA PHE A 60 -4.95 -6.38 -7.76
C PHE A 60 -4.36 -7.50 -6.91
N ALA A 61 -5.20 -8.26 -6.19
CA ALA A 61 -4.72 -9.38 -5.38
C ALA A 61 -3.98 -10.42 -6.24
N ASP A 62 -4.57 -10.81 -7.37
CA ASP A 62 -4.03 -11.81 -8.28
C ASP A 62 -2.74 -11.34 -8.98
N SER A 63 -2.76 -10.16 -9.59
CA SER A 63 -1.62 -9.63 -10.37
C SER A 63 -0.44 -9.20 -9.51
N LEU A 64 -0.66 -8.85 -8.23
CA LEU A 64 0.41 -8.49 -7.30
C LEU A 64 0.88 -9.66 -6.42
N ASN A 65 0.37 -10.86 -6.67
CA ASN A 65 0.79 -12.03 -5.91
C ASN A 65 2.28 -12.32 -6.17
N GLY A 66 3.07 -12.34 -5.10
CA GLY A 66 4.52 -12.55 -5.19
C GLY A 66 5.31 -11.32 -5.68
N THR A 67 4.67 -10.17 -5.91
CA THR A 67 5.37 -8.93 -6.26
C THR A 67 6.05 -8.34 -5.01
N VAL A 68 7.37 -8.13 -5.10
CA VAL A 68 8.13 -7.46 -4.04
C VAL A 68 7.97 -5.94 -4.18
N VAL A 69 7.18 -5.33 -3.30
CA VAL A 69 6.94 -3.87 -3.31
C VAL A 69 8.00 -3.17 -2.44
N ASN A 70 8.94 -2.50 -3.09
CA ASN A 70 9.96 -1.68 -2.42
C ASN A 70 9.65 -0.17 -2.52
N GLU A 71 10.57 0.66 -2.03
CA GLU A 71 10.47 2.11 -1.97
C GLU A 71 10.22 2.78 -3.33
N LEU A 72 10.65 2.16 -4.44
CA LEU A 72 10.48 2.68 -5.80
C LEU A 72 9.05 2.47 -6.32
N PHE A 73 8.36 1.46 -5.80
CA PHE A 73 6.97 1.14 -6.14
C PHE A 73 5.99 1.82 -5.18
N ARG A 74 6.33 1.89 -3.89
CA ARG A 74 5.50 2.60 -2.90
C ARG A 74 5.37 4.06 -3.31
N CYS A 75 4.16 4.59 -3.18
CA CYS A 75 3.82 5.96 -3.57
C CYS A 75 3.98 6.30 -5.06
N ASN A 76 4.31 5.34 -5.93
CA ASN A 76 4.57 5.59 -7.35
C ASN A 76 3.37 5.18 -8.22
N VAL A 77 2.58 6.19 -8.61
CA VAL A 77 1.39 6.01 -9.47
C VAL A 77 1.77 5.36 -10.81
N SER A 78 2.81 5.87 -11.46
CA SER A 78 3.23 5.40 -12.78
C SER A 78 3.70 3.94 -12.75
N ALA A 79 4.37 3.53 -11.67
CA ALA A 79 4.81 2.15 -11.51
C ALA A 79 3.63 1.19 -11.37
N LEU A 80 2.59 1.55 -10.61
CA LEU A 80 1.38 0.72 -10.51
C LEU A 80 0.63 0.66 -11.84
N VAL A 81 0.50 1.77 -12.56
CA VAL A 81 -0.13 1.79 -13.90
C VAL A 81 0.61 0.85 -14.86
N ALA A 82 1.94 0.96 -14.92
CA ALA A 82 2.75 0.10 -15.78
C ALA A 82 2.60 -1.39 -15.40
N HIS A 83 2.60 -1.71 -14.10
CA HIS A 83 2.33 -3.06 -13.62
C HIS A 83 0.98 -3.58 -14.11
N CYS A 84 -0.08 -2.78 -13.98
CA CYS A 84 -1.42 -3.19 -14.41
C CYS A 84 -1.50 -3.43 -15.93
N GLU A 85 -0.91 -2.54 -16.72
CA GLU A 85 -0.84 -2.67 -18.18
C GLU A 85 -0.07 -3.93 -18.60
N ASP A 86 1.07 -4.21 -17.95
CA ASP A 86 1.87 -5.42 -18.21
C ASP A 86 1.14 -6.70 -17.80
N ALA A 87 0.47 -6.70 -16.63
CA ALA A 87 -0.30 -7.85 -16.16
C ALA A 87 -1.44 -8.23 -17.12
N GLU A 88 -2.09 -7.25 -17.75
CA GLU A 88 -3.05 -7.56 -18.80
C GLU A 88 -2.35 -8.02 -20.09
N ARG A 89 -1.31 -7.30 -20.51
CA ARG A 89 -0.62 -7.57 -21.78
C ARG A 89 0.00 -8.97 -21.84
N TYR A 90 0.59 -9.43 -20.74
CA TYR A 90 1.38 -10.65 -20.71
C TYR A 90 0.63 -11.83 -20.06
N ASP A 91 -0.25 -11.56 -19.09
CA ASP A 91 -0.92 -12.61 -18.31
C ASP A 91 -2.44 -12.65 -18.52
N GLY A 92 -3.03 -11.66 -19.21
CA GLY A 92 -4.49 -11.55 -19.39
C GLY A 92 -5.25 -11.42 -18.07
N ALA A 93 -4.60 -10.88 -17.03
CA ALA A 93 -5.14 -10.87 -15.67
C ALA A 93 -6.38 -9.98 -15.53
N ALA A 94 -6.44 -8.84 -16.22
CA ALA A 94 -7.63 -7.98 -16.18
C ALA A 94 -8.79 -8.66 -16.92
N SER A 95 -8.51 -9.26 -18.08
CA SER A 95 -9.47 -10.07 -18.84
C SER A 95 -10.05 -11.24 -18.02
N LYS A 96 -9.20 -11.94 -17.25
CA LYS A 96 -9.63 -13.03 -16.34
C LYS A 96 -10.69 -12.59 -15.34
N TRP A 97 -10.59 -11.37 -14.81
CA TRP A 97 -11.53 -10.82 -13.84
C TRP A 97 -12.61 -9.92 -14.47
N GLY A 98 -12.64 -9.78 -15.79
CA GLY A 98 -13.58 -8.91 -16.50
C GLY A 98 -13.38 -7.42 -16.18
N VAL A 99 -12.13 -7.01 -15.96
CA VAL A 99 -11.73 -5.63 -15.66
C VAL A 99 -11.35 -4.90 -16.95
N ASP A 100 -11.90 -3.70 -17.14
CA ASP A 100 -11.44 -2.81 -18.20
C ASP A 100 -10.14 -2.13 -17.75
N ILE A 101 -9.02 -2.57 -18.31
CA ILE A 101 -7.69 -2.11 -17.92
C ILE A 101 -7.48 -0.61 -18.18
N VAL A 102 -8.11 -0.06 -19.23
CA VAL A 102 -7.96 1.36 -19.57
C VAL A 102 -8.67 2.20 -18.53
N VAL A 103 -9.91 1.83 -18.17
CA VAL A 103 -10.67 2.52 -17.11
C VAL A 103 -9.97 2.39 -15.76
N LEU A 104 -9.44 1.20 -15.43
CA LEU A 104 -8.71 0.98 -14.19
C LEU A 104 -7.47 1.88 -14.12
N CYS A 105 -6.66 1.95 -15.17
CA CYS A 105 -5.47 2.79 -15.20
C CYS A 105 -5.80 4.28 -15.06
N GLU A 106 -6.91 4.76 -15.63
CA GLU A 106 -7.36 6.14 -15.42
C GLU A 106 -7.76 6.41 -13.96
N LYS A 107 -8.44 5.45 -13.29
CA LYS A 107 -8.70 5.55 -11.85
C LYS A 107 -7.39 5.66 -11.07
N ILE A 108 -6.41 4.79 -11.34
CA ILE A 108 -5.12 4.78 -10.66
C ILE A 108 -4.38 6.12 -10.87
N LYS A 109 -4.38 6.67 -12.10
CA LYS A 109 -3.75 7.97 -12.41
C LYS A 109 -4.35 9.13 -11.63
N SER A 110 -5.62 9.04 -11.23
CA SER A 110 -6.28 10.07 -10.42
C SER A 110 -5.84 10.06 -8.94
N LEU A 111 -5.27 8.95 -8.47
CA LEU A 111 -4.84 8.76 -7.09
C LEU A 111 -3.54 9.52 -6.76
N LYS A 112 -3.27 9.66 -5.46
CA LYS A 112 -2.01 10.22 -4.93
C LYS A 112 -1.14 9.12 -4.34
N GLY A 113 0.15 9.41 -4.16
CA GLY A 113 1.12 8.43 -3.67
C GLY A 113 0.69 7.73 -2.36
N ALA A 114 0.07 8.46 -1.42
CA ALA A 114 -0.44 7.85 -0.19
C ALA A 114 -1.53 6.79 -0.43
N ASN A 115 -2.39 6.99 -1.45
CA ASN A 115 -3.37 5.98 -1.85
C ASN A 115 -2.70 4.76 -2.50
N ILE A 116 -1.61 4.97 -3.25
CA ILE A 116 -0.83 3.87 -3.85
C ILE A 116 -0.18 3.01 -2.74
N ASP A 117 0.44 3.62 -1.73
CA ASP A 117 0.94 2.87 -0.56
C ASP A 117 -0.17 2.09 0.13
N ALA A 118 -1.32 2.74 0.35
CA ALA A 118 -2.48 2.11 0.99
C ALA A 118 -3.02 0.92 0.19
N LEU A 119 -3.03 1.00 -1.15
CA LEU A 119 -3.43 -0.09 -2.03
C LEU A 119 -2.50 -1.28 -1.90
N TYR A 120 -1.18 -1.06 -2.05
CA TYR A 120 -0.19 -2.13 -1.90
C TYR A 120 -0.28 -2.79 -0.54
N THR A 121 -0.33 -2.00 0.55
CA THR A 121 -0.43 -2.58 1.89
C THR A 121 -1.73 -3.32 2.13
N ARG A 122 -2.83 -2.91 1.49
CA ARG A 122 -4.08 -3.67 1.55
C ARG A 122 -3.95 -5.05 0.90
N VAL A 123 -3.31 -5.11 -0.26
CA VAL A 123 -3.06 -6.37 -0.99
C VAL A 123 -2.06 -7.25 -0.24
N GLU A 124 -0.98 -6.68 0.30
CA GLU A 124 -0.04 -7.41 1.15
C GLU A 124 -0.74 -8.01 2.37
N SER A 125 -1.65 -7.26 2.99
CA SER A 125 -2.42 -7.74 4.16
C SER A 125 -3.35 -8.90 3.80
N PHE A 126 -3.91 -8.92 2.58
CA PHE A 126 -4.69 -10.05 2.09
C PHE A 126 -3.82 -11.32 2.03
N TRP A 127 -2.66 -11.23 1.38
CA TRP A 127 -1.75 -12.37 1.23
C TRP A 127 -1.11 -12.81 2.55
N ALA A 128 -0.93 -11.90 3.50
CA ALA A 128 -0.41 -12.23 4.84
C ALA A 128 -1.40 -13.01 5.71
N ASN A 129 -2.72 -12.80 5.51
CA ASN A 129 -3.76 -13.43 6.33
C ASN A 129 -4.54 -14.53 5.58
N LEU A 130 -4.36 -14.64 4.25
CA LEU A 130 -5.03 -15.59 3.37
C LEU A 130 -6.57 -15.55 3.53
N ASP A 131 -7.11 -14.33 3.56
CA ASP A 131 -8.55 -14.10 3.63
C ASP A 131 -9.27 -14.68 2.40
N ASN A 132 -10.58 -14.87 2.50
CA ASN A 132 -11.39 -15.20 1.32
C ASN A 132 -11.41 -14.00 0.36
N ILE A 133 -10.97 -14.18 -0.89
CA ILE A 133 -10.83 -13.09 -1.86
C ILE A 133 -12.17 -12.44 -2.22
N ASP A 134 -13.28 -13.18 -2.24
CA ASP A 134 -14.60 -12.65 -2.55
C ASP A 134 -15.15 -11.79 -1.41
N GLU A 135 -14.87 -12.13 -0.16
CA GLU A 135 -15.23 -11.30 0.99
C GLU A 135 -14.33 -10.08 1.11
N TRP A 136 -13.02 -10.27 0.93
CA TRP A 136 -12.04 -9.19 0.99
C TRP A 136 -12.28 -8.13 -0.11
N ALA A 137 -12.71 -8.54 -1.31
CA ALA A 137 -12.92 -7.63 -2.43
C ALA A 137 -14.12 -6.67 -2.27
N LYS A 138 -15.05 -6.92 -1.32
CA LYS A 138 -16.26 -6.10 -1.05
C LYS A 138 -15.98 -4.77 -0.34
N PHE A 139 -14.80 -4.21 -0.59
CA PHE A 139 -14.17 -3.15 0.19
C PHE A 139 -14.81 -1.76 0.07
#